data_AF-A0A7Y3WCT3-F1
#
_entry.id   AF-A0A7Y3WCT3-F1
#
_cell.length_a   1.000
_cell.length_b   1.000
_cell.length_c   1.000
_cell.angle_alpha   90.00
_cell.angle_beta   90.00
_cell.angle_gamma   90.00
#
_symmetry.space_group_name_H-M   'P 1'
#
loop_
_entity.id
_entity.type
_entity.pdbx_description
1 polymer ?
#
loop_
_entity_poly.entity_id
_entity_poly.type
_entity_poly.pdbx_seq_one_letter_code
_entity_poly.pdbx_strand_id
1 'polypeptide(L)'
;MQISYDTADLKRCCQKREVAEERFGRTYADRLVSEIADAEAFDYVDEWHQILGGNVTTFADNSFQVVIGSSYMATFVSVDENAAFDVNGRIVWASVEYIKLMSISEVQ
;
A
#
# COMPACT_ATOMS: atom_id res chain seq x y z
N MET A 1 2.33 -2.57 11.46
CA MET A 1 2.99 -2.88 10.18
C MET A 1 3.85 -1.72 9.72
N GLN A 2 4.91 -2.04 8.98
CA GLN A 2 5.87 -1.08 8.45
C GLN A 2 5.84 -1.04 6.93
N ILE A 3 5.90 0.18 6.38
CA ILE A 3 5.93 0.42 4.94
C ILE A 3 7.32 0.92 4.53
N SER A 4 7.99 0.11 3.72
CA SER A 4 9.19 0.51 3.00
C SER A 4 8.82 1.03 1.60
N TYR A 5 9.77 1.67 0.92
CA TYR A 5 9.55 2.30 -0.38
C TYR A 5 10.59 1.80 -1.37
N ASP A 6 10.15 1.48 -2.59
CA ASP A 6 11.07 1.00 -3.63
C ASP A 6 12.05 2.08 -4.09
N THR A 7 11.62 3.34 -4.09
CA THR A 7 12.46 4.48 -4.47
C THR A 7 12.41 5.60 -3.45
N ALA A 8 13.48 6.40 -3.39
CA ALA A 8 13.52 7.61 -2.58
C ALA A 8 12.43 8.62 -2.98
N ASP A 9 12.04 8.64 -4.26
CA ASP A 9 10.99 9.51 -4.76
C ASP A 9 9.60 9.08 -4.26
N LEU A 10 9.30 7.77 -4.24
CA LEU A 10 8.07 7.25 -3.63
C LEU A 10 8.01 7.59 -2.14
N LYS A 11 9.12 7.41 -1.41
CA LYS A 11 9.22 7.81 -0.01
C LYS A 11 8.93 9.30 0.17
N ARG A 12 9.55 10.15 -0.64
CA ARG A 12 9.32 11.60 -0.59
C ARG A 12 7.87 11.96 -0.92
N CYS A 13 7.26 11.31 -1.91
CA CYS A 13 5.85 11.53 -2.24
C CYS A 13 4.94 11.21 -1.05
N CYS A 14 5.15 10.08 -0.35
CA CYS A 14 4.26 9.69 0.74
C CYS A 14 4.54 10.46 2.06
N GLN A 15 5.76 10.98 2.25
CA GLN A 15 6.15 11.68 3.49
C GLN A 15 6.05 13.21 3.40
N LYS A 16 6.02 13.78 2.19
CA LYS A 16 5.97 15.23 1.98
C LYS A 16 4.75 15.58 1.15
N ARG A 17 3.75 16.15 1.81
CA ARG A 17 2.48 16.54 1.20
C ARG A 17 2.69 17.43 -0.02
N GLU A 18 3.59 18.41 0.04
CA GLU A 18 3.86 19.32 -1.08
C GLU A 18 4.31 18.57 -2.35
N VAL A 19 5.15 17.54 -2.19
CA VAL A 19 5.63 16.70 -3.30
C VAL A 19 4.48 15.86 -3.88
N ALA A 20 3.61 15.32 -3.04
CA ALA A 20 2.41 14.62 -3.51
C ALA A 20 1.43 15.57 -4.20
N GLU A 21 1.24 16.79 -3.69
CA GLU A 21 0.35 17.79 -4.26
C GLU A 21 0.78 18.19 -5.67
N GLU A 22 2.08 18.41 -5.88
CA GLU A 22 2.64 18.72 -7.20
C GLU A 22 2.42 17.58 -8.21
N ARG A 23 2.47 16.32 -7.74
CA ARG A 23 2.42 15.15 -8.62
C ARG A 23 1.01 14.64 -8.91
N PHE A 24 0.14 14.65 -7.91
CA PHE A 24 -1.18 14.02 -7.97
C PHE A 24 -2.33 15.03 -7.84
N GLY A 25 -2.02 16.28 -7.49
CA GLY A 25 -3.02 17.26 -7.09
C GLY A 25 -3.44 17.11 -5.62
N ARG A 26 -3.92 18.21 -5.05
CA ARG A 26 -4.17 18.34 -3.61
C ARG A 26 -5.06 17.24 -3.02
N THR A 27 -6.18 16.95 -3.67
CA THR A 27 -7.14 15.95 -3.17
C THR A 27 -6.52 14.56 -3.06
N TYR A 28 -5.68 14.17 -4.01
CA TYR A 28 -5.05 12.85 -4.01
C TYR A 28 -3.83 12.79 -3.11
N ALA A 29 -3.11 13.90 -2.96
CA ALA A 29 -2.04 14.03 -1.99
C ALA A 29 -2.53 13.83 -0.56
N ASP A 30 -3.60 14.52 -0.17
CA ASP A 30 -4.19 14.39 1.16
C ASP A 30 -4.65 12.93 1.40
N ARG A 31 -5.32 12.31 0.42
CA ARG A 31 -5.73 10.90 0.52
C ARG A 31 -4.55 9.95 0.64
N LEU A 32 -3.53 10.07 -0.21
CA LEU A 32 -2.37 9.20 -0.18
C LEU A 32 -1.68 9.24 1.19
N VAL A 33 -1.45 10.43 1.73
CA VAL A 33 -0.78 10.59 3.04
C VAL A 33 -1.62 9.99 4.16
N SER A 34 -2.94 10.21 4.14
CA SER A 34 -3.86 9.60 5.12
C SER A 34 -3.88 8.08 5.02
N GLU A 35 -4.03 7.52 3.83
CA GLU A 35 -4.07 6.06 3.62
C GLU A 35 -2.77 5.38 4.10
N ILE A 36 -1.61 5.97 3.82
CA ILE A 36 -0.31 5.45 4.30
C ILE A 36 -0.19 5.55 5.83
N ALA A 37 -0.66 6.65 6.43
CA ALA A 37 -0.62 6.82 7.89
C ALA A 37 -1.58 5.84 8.60
N ASP A 38 -2.77 5.63 8.05
CA ASP A 38 -3.75 4.65 8.56
C ASP A 38 -3.17 3.24 8.47
N ALA A 39 -2.54 2.91 7.33
CA ALA A 39 -1.88 1.64 7.11
C ALA A 39 -0.80 1.34 8.19
N GLU A 40 0.06 2.32 8.51
CA GLU A 40 1.10 2.18 9.53
C GLU A 40 0.55 2.04 10.96
N ALA A 41 -0.72 2.36 11.21
CA ALA A 41 -1.36 2.25 12.52
C ALA A 41 -1.86 0.84 12.86
N PHE A 42 -2.00 -0.05 11.87
CA PHE A 42 -2.38 -1.46 12.07
C PHE A 42 -1.16 -2.31 12.36
N ASP A 43 -1.33 -3.48 12.98
CA ASP A 43 -0.22 -4.41 13.23
C ASP A 43 0.04 -5.28 12.00
N TYR A 44 -1.04 -5.77 11.36
CA TYR A 44 -0.99 -6.68 10.21
C TYR A 44 -1.70 -6.13 8.97
N VAL A 45 -1.23 -6.52 7.78
CA VAL A 45 -1.81 -6.10 6.49
C VAL A 45 -3.29 -6.47 6.36
N ASP A 46 -3.70 -7.61 6.91
CA ASP A 46 -5.11 -8.05 6.86
C ASP A 46 -6.07 -7.08 7.57
N GLU A 47 -5.65 -6.46 8.66
CA GLU A 47 -6.46 -5.46 9.37
C GLU A 47 -6.73 -4.26 8.47
N TRP A 48 -5.71 -3.81 7.74
CA TRP A 48 -5.86 -2.73 6.77
C TRP A 48 -6.74 -3.13 5.59
N HIS A 49 -6.58 -4.35 5.06
CA HIS A 49 -7.44 -4.89 4.00
C HIS A 49 -8.92 -4.89 4.40
N GLN A 50 -9.24 -5.25 5.64
CA GLN A 50 -10.61 -5.25 6.16
C GLN A 50 -11.23 -3.84 6.15
N ILE A 51 -10.44 -2.80 6.45
CA ILE A 51 -10.88 -1.40 6.41
C ILE A 51 -11.04 -0.90 4.97
N LEU A 52 -10.11 -1.24 4.09
CA LEU A 52 -10.16 -0.84 2.67
C LEU A 52 -11.34 -1.48 1.93
N GLY A 53 -11.73 -2.69 2.31
CA GLY A 53 -12.86 -3.41 1.72
C GLY A 53 -12.70 -3.57 0.21
N GLY A 54 -13.60 -2.96 -0.57
CA GLY A 54 -13.58 -3.03 -2.04
C GLY A 54 -12.45 -2.24 -2.71
N ASN A 55 -11.67 -1.46 -1.96
CA ASN A 55 -10.57 -0.66 -2.51
C ASN A 55 -9.24 -1.41 -2.59
N VAL A 56 -9.19 -2.69 -2.15
CA VAL A 56 -8.00 -3.53 -2.26
C VAL A 56 -8.22 -4.69 -3.21
N THR A 57 -7.22 -4.97 -4.05
CA THR A 57 -7.17 -6.16 -4.91
C THR A 57 -5.87 -6.90 -4.65
N THR A 58 -5.95 -8.19 -4.30
CA THR A 58 -4.77 -9.05 -4.09
C THR A 58 -4.51 -9.92 -5.32
N PHE A 59 -3.24 -10.19 -5.59
CA PHE A 59 -2.81 -10.92 -6.78
C PHE A 59 -2.07 -12.22 -6.40
N ALA A 60 -2.01 -13.15 -7.35
CA ALA A 60 -1.38 -14.45 -7.15
C ALA A 60 0.14 -14.39 -7.04
N ASP A 61 0.76 -13.28 -7.44
CA ASP A 61 2.20 -13.02 -7.31
C ASP A 61 2.57 -12.43 -5.93
N ASN A 62 1.66 -12.54 -4.95
CA ASN A 62 1.83 -12.04 -3.59
C ASN A 62 2.02 -10.51 -3.53
N SER A 63 1.46 -9.80 -4.51
CA SER A 63 1.26 -8.35 -4.48
C SER A 63 -0.19 -8.00 -4.18
N PHE A 64 -0.43 -6.74 -3.84
CA PHE A 64 -1.78 -6.17 -3.79
C PHE A 64 -1.77 -4.72 -4.23
N GLN A 65 -2.95 -4.23 -4.61
CA GLN A 65 -3.16 -2.87 -5.04
C GLN A 65 -4.24 -2.21 -4.20
N VAL A 66 -3.99 -0.97 -3.82
CA VAL A 66 -4.93 -0.11 -3.09
C VAL A 66 -5.32 1.07 -3.97
N VAL A 67 -6.61 1.25 -4.18
CA VAL A 67 -7.14 2.40 -4.92
C VAL A 67 -7.05 3.65 -4.04
N ILE A 68 -6.35 4.67 -4.55
CA ILE A 68 -6.21 5.98 -3.90
C ILE A 68 -7.17 6.97 -4.59
N GLY A 69 -8.36 7.10 -4.01
CA GLY A 69 -9.43 7.90 -4.58
C GLY A 69 -10.03 7.29 -5.84
N SER A 70 -10.18 8.05 -6.93
CA SER A 70 -10.77 7.57 -8.19
C SER A 70 -9.79 7.54 -9.36
N SER A 71 -8.56 8.00 -9.17
CA SER A 71 -7.61 8.21 -10.28
C SER A 71 -6.28 7.52 -10.10
N TYR A 72 -5.91 7.12 -8.87
CA TYR A 72 -4.61 6.51 -8.61
C TYR A 72 -4.73 5.17 -7.92
N MET A 73 -3.70 4.35 -8.09
CA MET A 73 -3.56 3.05 -7.48
C MET A 73 -2.13 2.87 -6.98
N ALA A 74 -2.00 2.42 -5.74
CA ALA A 74 -0.72 2.10 -5.11
C ALA A 74 -0.51 0.59 -5.13
N THR A 75 0.66 0.13 -5.60
CA THR A 75 1.01 -1.29 -5.65
C THR A 75 1.98 -1.63 -4.54
N PHE A 76 1.66 -2.66 -3.76
CA PHE A 76 2.45 -3.14 -2.64
C PHE A 76 2.85 -4.61 -2.83
N VAL A 77 3.99 -4.98 -2.25
CA VAL A 77 4.43 -6.37 -2.12
C VAL A 77 4.79 -6.65 -0.67
N SER A 78 4.61 -7.90 -0.23
CA SER A 78 5.21 -8.33 1.03
C SER A 78 6.72 -8.40 0.91
N VAL A 79 7.42 -7.88 1.92
CA VAL A 79 8.87 -8.06 2.11
C VAL A 79 9.17 -8.72 3.46
N ASP A 80 8.15 -9.32 4.07
CA ASP A 80 8.23 -9.95 5.38
C ASP A 80 8.80 -11.37 5.26
N GLU A 81 9.96 -11.59 5.86
CA GLU A 81 10.63 -12.90 5.89
C GLU A 81 9.87 -13.94 6.72
N ASN A 82 8.97 -13.50 7.61
CA ASN A 82 8.18 -14.37 8.49
C ASN A 82 6.74 -14.59 7.97
N ALA A 83 6.41 -14.10 6.77
CA ALA A 83 5.09 -14.30 6.19
C ALA A 83 4.76 -15.80 6.06
N ALA A 84 3.59 -16.18 6.56
CA ALA A 84 3.02 -17.50 6.35
C ALA A 84 2.44 -17.61 4.94
N PHE A 85 2.44 -18.85 4.44
CA PHE A 85 1.85 -19.21 3.15
C PHE A 85 0.77 -20.27 3.36
N ASP A 86 -0.31 -20.18 2.59
CA ASP A 86 -1.37 -21.17 2.58
C ASP A 86 -0.95 -22.45 1.82
N VAL A 87 -1.85 -23.43 1.77
CA VAL A 87 -1.63 -24.71 1.06
C VAL A 87 -1.42 -24.54 -0.46
N ASN A 88 -1.76 -23.38 -1.02
CA ASN A 88 -1.59 -23.04 -2.43
C ASN A 88 -0.33 -22.19 -2.68
N GLY A 89 0.49 -21.95 -1.65
CA GLY A 89 1.67 -21.10 -1.74
C GLY A 89 1.37 -19.60 -1.84
N ARG A 90 0.16 -19.17 -1.45
CA ARG A 90 -0.23 -17.75 -1.40
C ARG A 90 0.03 -17.18 -0.02
N ILE A 91 0.41 -15.90 0.03
CA ILE A 91 0.58 -15.19 1.30
C ILE A 91 -0.71 -15.21 2.13
N VAL A 92 -0.55 -15.49 3.42
CA VAL A 92 -1.57 -15.24 4.43
C VAL A 92 -1.37 -13.81 4.96
N TRP A 93 -2.16 -12.84 4.48
CA TRP A 93 -1.96 -11.42 4.82
C TRP A 93 -2.08 -11.10 6.32
N ALA A 94 -2.76 -11.96 7.08
CA ALA A 94 -2.86 -11.84 8.53
C ALA A 94 -1.55 -12.16 9.28
N SER A 95 -0.50 -12.60 8.59
CA SER A 95 0.84 -12.80 9.15
C SER A 95 1.86 -11.80 8.61
N VAL A 96 1.45 -10.79 7.83
CA VAL A 96 2.39 -9.86 7.19
C VAL A 96 2.43 -8.56 7.97
N GLU A 97 3.62 -8.22 8.46
CA GLU A 97 3.91 -6.98 9.19
C GLU A 97 4.76 -6.00 8.38
N TYR A 98 5.41 -6.44 7.30
CA TYR A 98 6.33 -5.62 6.50
C TYR A 98 5.98 -5.66 5.01
N ILE A 99 5.66 -4.48 4.46
CA ILE A 99 5.35 -4.32 3.03
C ILE A 99 6.24 -3.26 2.39
N LYS A 100 6.32 -3.29 1.07
CA LYS A 100 7.00 -2.28 0.26
C LYS A 100 6.03 -1.67 -0.75
N LEU A 101 5.95 -0.34 -0.77
CA LEU A 101 5.30 0.40 -1.84
C LEU A 101 6.19 0.40 -3.09
N MET A 102 5.72 -0.25 -4.14
CA MET A 102 6.45 -0.44 -5.40
C MET A 102 6.17 0.68 -6.41
N SER A 103 4.94 1.16 -6.48
CA SER A 103 4.55 2.18 -7.45
C SER A 103 3.25 2.88 -7.08
N ILE A 104 3.06 4.07 -7.65
CA ILE A 104 1.77 4.77 -7.72
C ILE A 104 1.53 5.10 -9.18
N SER A 105 0.42 4.65 -9.73
CA SER A 105 0.05 4.83 -11.14
C SER A 105 -1.41 5.28 -11.27
N GLU A 106 -1.77 5.83 -12.44
CA GLU A 106 -3.17 6.12 -12.73
C GLU A 106 -3.98 4.82 -12.90
N VAL A 107 -5.25 4.86 -12.52
CA VAL A 107 -6.22 3.81 -12.82
C VAL A 107 -6.54 3.89 -14.32
N GLN A 108 -6.31 2.81 -15.06
CA GLN A 108 -6.66 2.71 -16.49
C GLN A 108 -8.12 2.36 -16.71
#